data_AF-A0A011QCC7-F1
#
_entry.id   AF-A0A011QCC7-F1
#
_cell.length_a   1.000
_cell.length_b   1.000
_cell.length_c   1.000
_cell.angle_alpha   90.00
_cell.angle_beta   90.00
_cell.angle_gamma   90.00
#
_symmetry.space_group_name_H-M   'P 1'
#
loop_
_entity.id
_entity.type
_entity.pdbx_description
1 polymer ?
#
loop_
_entity_poly.entity_id
_entity_poly.type
_entity_poly.pdbx_seq_one_letter_code
_entity_poly.pdbx_strand_id
1 'polypeptide(L)'
;MIRALEALRRPATVHLHSDSQYLQKGITEWIRNWQRNGWRTADRQPVKNADLWQRLAELAGQHQINWFWVRGHAGHPGNERADALANRGMDELRRSPAAR
;
A
#
# COMPACT_ATOMS: atom_id res chain seq x y z
N MET A 1 -4.39 -1.89 0.90
CA MET A 1 -4.36 -2.05 -0.57
C MET A 1 -3.80 -3.39 -1.05
N ILE A 2 -2.65 -3.89 -0.54
CA ILE A 2 -2.09 -5.20 -0.98
C ILE A 2 -3.15 -6.30 -0.86
N ARG A 3 -3.77 -6.46 0.31
CA ARG A 3 -4.87 -7.42 0.51
C ARG A 3 -6.08 -7.20 -0.40
N ALA A 4 -6.37 -5.95 -0.77
CA ALA A 4 -7.46 -5.63 -1.69
C ALA A 4 -7.15 -6.07 -3.12
N LEU A 5 -5.90 -5.93 -3.55
CA LEU A 5 -5.43 -6.43 -4.85
C LEU A 5 -5.35 -7.96 -4.85
N GLU A 6 -4.86 -8.59 -3.78
CA GLU A 6 -4.82 -10.06 -3.64
C GLU A 6 -6.20 -10.72 -3.66
N ALA A 7 -7.26 -10.00 -3.26
CA ALA A 7 -8.62 -10.49 -3.32
C ALA A 7 -9.17 -10.58 -4.76
N LEU A 8 -8.53 -9.94 -5.73
CA LEU A 8 -8.94 -9.97 -7.13
C LEU A 8 -8.52 -11.29 -7.78
N ARG A 9 -9.50 -12.07 -8.22
CA ARG A 9 -9.27 -13.42 -8.79
C ARG A 9 -8.81 -13.43 -10.25
N ARG A 10 -8.79 -12.28 -10.91
CA ARG A 10 -8.43 -12.13 -12.33
C ARG A 10 -7.82 -10.76 -12.59
N PRO A 11 -7.01 -10.61 -13.65
CA PRO A 11 -6.55 -9.29 -14.11
C PRO A 11 -7.73 -8.32 -14.24
N ALA A 12 -7.54 -7.10 -13.74
CA ALA A 12 -8.59 -6.10 -13.66
C ALA A 12 -7.97 -4.71 -13.71
N THR A 13 -8.76 -3.73 -14.18
CA THR A 13 -8.42 -2.31 -14.06
C THR A 13 -8.86 -1.81 -12.70
N VAL A 14 -7.93 -1.28 -11.91
CA VAL A 14 -8.15 -0.87 -10.52
C VAL A 14 -7.83 0.59 -10.35
N HIS A 15 -8.76 1.36 -9.79
CA HIS A 15 -8.52 2.74 -9.36
C HIS A 15 -8.21 2.74 -7.88
N LEU A 16 -6.96 3.01 -7.53
CA LEU A 16 -6.49 2.95 -6.15
C LEU A 16 -6.26 4.37 -5.64
N HIS A 17 -7.08 4.77 -4.66
CA HIS A 17 -6.97 6.05 -3.97
C HIS A 17 -6.19 5.87 -2.67
N SER A 18 -5.23 6.74 -2.41
CA SER A 18 -4.45 6.77 -1.18
C SER A 18 -4.02 8.19 -0.85
N ASP A 19 -4.08 8.57 0.42
CA ASP A 19 -3.54 9.84 0.92
C ASP A 19 -2.07 9.75 1.35
N SER A 20 -1.55 8.53 1.50
CA SER A 20 -0.16 8.27 1.83
C SER A 20 0.79 8.84 0.76
N GLN A 21 1.48 9.93 1.10
CA GLN A 21 2.57 10.45 0.27
C GLN A 21 3.73 9.45 0.16
N TYR A 22 3.96 8.63 1.18
CA TYR A 22 4.98 7.58 1.15
C TYR A 22 4.68 6.55 0.06
N LEU A 23 3.42 6.09 -0.03
CA LEU A 23 3.00 5.20 -1.10
C LEU A 23 3.12 5.88 -2.46
N GLN A 24 2.60 7.11 -2.58
CA GLN A 24 2.60 7.85 -3.84
C GLN A 24 4.01 7.97 -4.40
N LYS A 25 4.95 8.51 -3.60
CA LYS A 25 6.36 8.62 -4.02
C LYS A 25 6.99 7.26 -4.26
N GLY A 26 6.68 6.28 -3.44
CA GLY A 26 7.20 4.93 -3.61
C GLY A 26 6.81 4.31 -4.94
N ILE A 27 5.55 4.41 -5.36
CA ILE A 27 5.09 3.82 -6.61
C ILE A 27 5.49 4.64 -7.85
N THR A 28 5.53 5.97 -7.75
CA THR A 28 5.84 6.83 -8.91
C THR A 28 7.33 7.04 -9.13
N GLU A 29 8.13 7.08 -8.07
CA GLU A 29 9.54 7.49 -8.13
C GLU A 29 10.50 6.36 -7.74
N TRP A 30 10.25 5.66 -6.64
CA TRP A 30 11.28 4.82 -6.01
C TRP A 30 11.29 3.38 -6.49
N ILE A 31 10.13 2.79 -6.76
CA ILE A 31 9.97 1.35 -7.02
C ILE A 31 10.82 0.86 -8.20
N ARG A 32 10.95 1.67 -9.25
CA ARG A 32 11.77 1.35 -10.44
C ARG A 32 13.25 1.24 -10.09
N ASN A 33 13.76 2.16 -9.25
CA ASN A 33 15.15 2.14 -8.82
C ASN A 33 15.40 1.02 -7.82
N TRP A 34 14.45 0.75 -6.91
CA TRP A 34 14.56 -0.37 -5.97
C TRP A 34 14.58 -1.71 -6.69
N GLN A 35 13.71 -1.94 -7.68
CA GLN A 35 13.74 -3.15 -8.49
C GLN A 35 15.09 -3.33 -9.20
N ARG A 36 15.62 -2.27 -9.81
CA ARG A 36 16.93 -2.30 -10.48
C ARG A 36 18.08 -2.59 -9.52
N ASN A 37 18.01 -2.07 -8.29
CA ASN A 37 19.06 -2.21 -7.29
C ASN A 37 18.86 -3.42 -6.36
N GLY A 38 18.01 -4.39 -6.73
CA GLY A 38 17.78 -5.60 -5.93
C GLY A 38 17.16 -5.32 -4.56
N TRP A 39 16.25 -4.34 -4.49
CA TRP A 39 15.54 -3.89 -3.30
C TRP A 39 16.43 -3.33 -2.19
N ARG A 40 17.46 -2.59 -2.60
CA ARG A 40 18.38 -1.87 -1.70
C ARG A 40 18.32 -0.35 -1.92
N THR A 41 18.54 0.39 -0.83
CA THR A 41 18.70 1.84 -0.84
C THR A 41 20.06 2.24 -1.42
N ALA A 42 20.28 3.54 -1.63
CA ALA A 42 21.58 4.07 -2.07
C ALA A 42 22.72 3.68 -1.10
N ASP A 43 22.41 3.60 0.19
CA ASP A 43 23.34 3.18 1.25
C ASP A 43 23.54 1.66 1.33
N ARG A 44 23.07 0.92 0.31
CA ARG A 44 23.14 -0.56 0.19
C ARG A 44 22.38 -1.32 1.28
N GLN A 45 21.56 -0.63 2.06
CA GLN A 45 20.70 -1.25 3.05
C GLN A 45 19.43 -1.80 2.40
N PRO A 46 18.80 -2.83 2.98
CA PRO A 46 17.48 -3.28 2.53
C PRO A 46 16.48 -2.13 2.58
N VAL A 47 15.65 -2.01 1.54
CA VAL A 47 14.52 -1.06 1.56
C VAL A 47 13.59 -1.42 2.71
N LYS A 48 13.16 -0.41 3.47
CA LYS A 48 12.18 -0.63 4.55
C LYS A 48 10.89 -1.23 3.97
N ASN A 49 10.42 -2.32 4.56
CA ASN A 49 9.25 -3.10 4.10
C ASN A 49 9.41 -3.60 2.65
N ALA A 50 10.63 -4.01 2.27
CA ALA A 50 10.93 -4.51 0.92
C ALA A 50 10.01 -5.66 0.50
N ASP A 51 9.64 -6.54 1.44
CA ASP A 51 8.69 -7.63 1.24
C ASP A 51 7.31 -7.13 0.77
N LEU A 52 6.77 -6.09 1.41
CA LEU A 52 5.49 -5.50 1.03
C LEU A 52 5.57 -4.79 -0.32
N TRP A 53 6.68 -4.11 -0.60
CA TRP A 53 6.89 -3.44 -1.88
C TRP A 53 7.08 -4.42 -3.03
N GLN A 54 7.79 -5.52 -2.82
CA GLN A 54 7.92 -6.62 -3.77
C GLN A 54 6.55 -7.20 -4.10
N ARG A 55 5.75 -7.49 -3.06
CA ARG A 55 4.40 -8.02 -3.24
C ARG A 55 3.48 -7.05 -3.97
N LEU A 56 3.56 -5.76 -3.64
CA LEU A 56 2.79 -4.73 -4.34
C LEU A 56 3.20 -4.60 -5.80
N ALA A 57 4.49 -4.67 -6.11
CA ALA A 57 5.01 -4.64 -7.48
C ALA A 57 4.52 -5.83 -8.31
N GLU A 58 4.54 -7.02 -7.73
CA GLU A 58 4.02 -8.24 -8.36
C GLU A 58 2.54 -8.08 -8.72
N LEU A 59 1.71 -7.66 -7.76
CA LEU A 59 0.28 -7.42 -7.97
C LEU A 59 0.02 -6.30 -8.97
N ALA A 60 0.82 -5.24 -8.95
CA ALA A 60 0.74 -4.16 -9.92
C ALA A 60 1.15 -4.58 -11.34
N GLY A 61 1.91 -5.67 -11.49
CA GLY A 61 2.18 -6.29 -12.79
C GLY A 61 1.01 -7.17 -13.29
N GLN A 62 0.18 -7.70 -12.39
CA GLN A 62 -0.96 -8.56 -12.72
C GLN A 62 -2.24 -7.78 -13.05
N HIS A 63 -2.36 -6.54 -12.54
CA HIS A 63 -3.53 -5.68 -12.71
C HIS A 63 -3.14 -4.36 -13.36
N GLN A 64 -4.07 -3.73 -14.08
CA GLN A 64 -3.87 -2.39 -14.59
C GLN A 64 -4.28 -1.38 -13.50
N ILE A 65 -3.31 -0.88 -12.74
CA ILE A 65 -3.59 0.00 -11.59
C ILE A 65 -3.39 1.47 -11.98
N ASN A 66 -4.46 2.26 -11.80
CA ASN A 66 -4.43 3.71 -11.85
C ASN A 66 -4.32 4.25 -10.43
N TRP A 67 -3.22 4.95 -10.15
CA TRP A 67 -2.91 5.48 -8.81
C TRP A 67 -3.39 6.91 -8.67
N PHE A 68 -4.23 7.15 -7.66
CA PHE A 68 -4.78 8.47 -7.36
C PHE A 68 -4.32 8.89 -5.98
N TRP A 69 -3.49 9.92 -5.93
CA TRP A 69 -3.20 10.58 -4.66
C TRP A 69 -4.35 11.52 -4.30
N VAL A 70 -4.92 11.31 -3.13
CA VAL A 70 -5.93 12.22 -2.56
C VAL A 70 -5.28 12.99 -1.41
N ARG A 71 -5.62 14.26 -1.23
CA ARG A 71 -5.11 15.02 -0.09
C ARG A 71 -5.79 14.48 1.18
N GLY A 72 -5.01 14.13 2.19
CA GLY A 72 -5.51 13.70 3.48
C GLY A 72 -6.38 14.78 4.14
N HIS A 73 -7.58 14.37 4.52
CA HIS A 73 -8.69 15.12 5.14
C HIS A 73 -9.56 16.01 4.23
N ALA A 74 -10.86 15.67 4.26
CA ALA A 74 -12.06 16.27 3.67
C ALA A 74 -12.35 15.93 2.18
N GLY A 75 -13.23 14.95 1.96
CA GLY A 75 -14.04 14.88 0.73
C GLY A 75 -14.21 13.52 0.05
N HIS A 76 -13.57 12.45 0.51
CA HIS A 76 -13.69 11.11 -0.11
C HIS A 76 -14.33 10.08 0.82
N PRO A 77 -15.65 9.81 0.68
CA PRO A 77 -16.38 8.87 1.55
C PRO A 77 -15.78 7.47 1.62
N GLY A 78 -15.15 7.00 0.53
CA GLY A 78 -14.44 5.72 0.49
C GLY A 78 -13.19 5.70 1.38
N ASN A 79 -12.43 6.80 1.44
CA ASN A 79 -11.22 6.91 2.26
C ASN A 79 -11.60 6.97 3.74
N GLU A 80 -12.58 7.79 4.09
CA GLU A 80 -13.07 7.91 5.47
C GLU A 80 -13.57 6.57 6.02
N ARG A 81 -14.28 5.77 5.20
CA ARG A 81 -14.69 4.41 5.59
C ARG A 81 -13.50 3.47 5.77
N ALA A 82 -12.49 3.55 4.90
CA ALA A 82 -11.28 2.72 5.03
C ALA A 82 -10.48 3.08 6.30
N ASP A 83 -10.34 4.37 6.61
CA ASP A 83 -9.69 4.85 7.84
C ASP A 83 -10.45 4.40 9.08
N ALA A 84 -11.79 4.49 9.07
CA ALA A 84 -12.62 4.01 10.16
C ALA A 84 -12.44 2.50 10.39
N LEU A 85 -12.36 1.70 9.32
CA LEU A 85 -12.12 0.26 9.43
C LEU A 85 -10.71 -0.06 9.94
N ALA A 86 -9.69 0.65 9.46
CA ALA A 86 -8.32 0.48 9.92
C ALA A 86 -8.17 0.83 11.41
N ASN A 87 -8.79 1.93 11.85
CA ASN A 87 -8.79 2.35 13.26
C ASN A 87 -9.52 1.34 14.16
N ARG A 88 -10.67 0.81 13.72
CA ARG A 88 -11.35 -0.26 14.46
C ARG A 88 -10.49 -1.51 14.61
N GLY A 89 -9.80 -1.94 13.54
CA GLY A 89 -8.90 -3.08 13.62
C GLY A 89 -7.75 -2.88 14.61
N MET A 90 -7.20 -1.66 14.69
CA MET A 90 -6.19 -1.30 15.70
C MET A 90 -6.73 -1.32 17.13
N ASP A 91 -7.96 -0.85 17.34
CA ASP A 91 -8.61 -0.86 18.66
C ASP A 91 -8.96 -2.27 19.13
N GLU A 92 -9.40 -3.15 18.22
CA GLU A 92 -9.65 -4.57 18.51
C GLU A 92 -8.36 -5.33 18.85
N LEU A 93 -7.27 -5.04 18.13
CA LEU A 93 -5.95 -5.62 18.41
C LEU A 93 -5.44 -5.20 19.80
N ARG A 94 -5.66 -3.92 20.18
CA ARG A 94 -5.29 -3.40 21.50
C ARG A 94 -6.14 -3.95 22.66
N ARG A 95 -7.34 -4.47 22.37
CA ARG A 95 -8.26 -5.04 23.36
C ARG A 95 -8.15 -6.56 23.50
N SER A 96 -7.40 -7.24 22.62
CA SER A 96 -7.19 -8.68 22.74
C SER A 96 -6.24 -9.03 23.91
N PRO A 97 -6.61 -9.95 24.82
CA PRO A 97 -5.78 -10.33 25.97
C PRO A 97 -4.58 -11.21 25.60
N ALA A 98 -4.38 -11.53 24.31
CA ALA A 98 -3.25 -12.33 23.82
C ALA A 98 -1.93 -11.55 23.67
N ALA A 99 -1.90 -10.27 24.06
CA ALA A 99 -0.69 -9.45 24.13
C ALA A 99 -0.42 -9.02 25.58
N ARG A 100 -0.14 -10.00 26.46
CA ARG A 100 0.59 -9.80 27.71
C ARG A 100 1.62 -10.90 27.85
#